data_AF-A0A3M1M9Z7-F1
#
_entry.id   AF-A0A3M1M9Z7-F1
#
_cell.length_a   1.000
_cell.length_b   1.000
_cell.length_c   1.000
_cell.angle_alpha   90.00
_cell.angle_beta   90.00
_cell.angle_gamma   90.00
#
_symmetry.space_group_name_H-M   'P 1'
#
loop_
_entity.id
_entity.type
_entity.pdbx_description
1 polymer ?
#
loop_
_entity_poly.entity_id
_entity_poly.type
_entity_poly.pdbx_seq_one_letter_code
_entity_poly.pdbx_strand_id
1 'polypeptide(L)'
;MTQGGSGRLPSLKRNASFLIAAILLGACAQPGEGRLLRYSGPPAPLFAPPIPEQDPVAVGHRLMAAGEYELALRRYEEALVRDPGSVPALIGVGTANQRLGRLKRAEKFLVRAVELAPDSVAGWNNLGVVRYKLGEYKAAHAAFRTAFALDGGRSESIRRNLELARFRSPETVDIDRVASEFELVRRGDGTYLLVDRKAAPETPPEDG
;
A
#
# COMPACT_ATOMS: atom_id res chain seq x y z
N MET A 1 -63.46 -72.55 23.61
CA MET A 1 -63.19 -71.13 23.30
C MET A 1 -61.81 -70.78 23.81
N THR A 2 -61.12 -69.90 23.08
CA THR A 2 -59.73 -69.41 23.29
C THR A 2 -58.61 -70.32 22.77
N GLN A 3 -58.07 -69.90 21.64
CA GLN A 3 -56.84 -70.35 20.99
C GLN A 3 -55.62 -69.86 21.77
N GLY A 4 -54.47 -70.51 21.55
CA GLY A 4 -53.18 -69.81 21.64
C GLY A 4 -51.96 -70.69 21.83
N GLY A 5 -51.31 -71.05 20.72
CA GLY A 5 -49.85 -71.12 20.63
C GLY A 5 -49.16 -72.39 21.13
N SER A 6 -48.67 -73.20 20.19
CA SER A 6 -47.34 -73.85 20.25
C SER A 6 -47.19 -74.83 19.10
N GLY A 7 -45.97 -74.96 18.57
CA GLY A 7 -45.58 -76.04 17.65
C GLY A 7 -44.89 -75.51 16.40
N ARG A 8 -43.57 -75.35 16.45
CA ARG A 8 -42.61 -76.29 15.84
C ARG A 8 -42.84 -76.51 14.35
N LEU A 9 -42.01 -75.83 13.55
CA LEU A 9 -41.56 -76.32 12.24
C LEU A 9 -40.76 -77.62 12.46
N PRO A 10 -40.81 -78.60 11.55
CA PRO A 10 -39.79 -78.58 10.50
C PRO A 10 -40.15 -79.24 9.16
N SER A 11 -39.32 -78.88 8.17
CA SER A 11 -38.66 -79.76 7.20
C SER A 11 -39.08 -79.69 5.73
N LEU A 12 -38.02 -79.78 4.92
CA LEU A 12 -37.94 -80.11 3.50
C LEU A 12 -38.32 -78.96 2.53
N LYS A 13 -37.46 -78.51 1.60
CA LYS A 13 -36.46 -79.24 0.81
C LYS A 13 -35.31 -78.32 0.32
N ARG A 14 -34.10 -78.87 0.47
CA ARG A 14 -33.00 -79.02 -0.52
C ARG A 14 -32.66 -77.86 -1.48
N ASN A 15 -31.39 -77.48 -1.36
CA ASN A 15 -30.40 -77.31 -2.44
C ASN A 15 -30.54 -76.03 -3.27
N ALA A 16 -29.49 -75.28 -3.61
CA ALA A 16 -28.05 -75.41 -3.44
C ALA A 16 -27.42 -74.05 -3.78
N SER A 17 -26.11 -73.95 -3.53
CA SER A 17 -25.17 -72.98 -4.11
C SER A 17 -24.96 -71.68 -3.34
N PHE A 18 -24.02 -71.79 -2.39
CA PHE A 18 -22.87 -70.91 -2.22
C PHE A 18 -22.74 -69.77 -3.24
N LEU A 19 -22.75 -68.51 -2.78
CA LEU A 19 -21.49 -67.83 -2.50
C LEU A 19 -21.73 -66.67 -1.52
N ILE A 20 -21.02 -66.73 -0.41
CA ILE A 20 -20.86 -65.67 0.57
C ILE A 20 -19.74 -64.76 0.08
N ALA A 21 -19.94 -63.44 0.11
CA ALA A 21 -18.86 -62.52 0.43
C ALA A 21 -19.47 -61.21 0.96
N ALA A 22 -18.96 -60.79 2.09
CA ALA A 22 -19.61 -59.91 3.03
C ALA A 22 -18.91 -58.53 3.04
N ILE A 23 -19.73 -57.51 3.30
CA ILE A 23 -19.51 -56.51 4.36
C ILE A 23 -18.50 -55.35 4.12
N LEU A 24 -19.11 -54.15 4.06
CA LEU A 24 -18.77 -52.85 4.69
C LEU A 24 -17.87 -51.80 4.01
N LEU A 25 -18.56 -50.75 3.53
CA LEU A 25 -18.44 -49.31 3.87
C LEU A 25 -17.09 -48.72 4.32
N GLY A 26 -16.64 -47.72 3.56
CA GLY A 26 -15.69 -46.68 4.01
C GLY A 26 -15.61 -45.53 3.00
N ALA A 27 -16.30 -44.42 3.29
CA ALA A 27 -16.20 -43.17 2.54
C ALA A 27 -14.83 -42.52 2.74
N CYS A 28 -14.29 -41.83 1.73
CA CYS A 28 -13.56 -40.55 1.89
C CYS A 28 -13.14 -39.97 0.54
N ALA A 29 -13.24 -38.65 0.46
CA ALA A 29 -12.80 -37.79 -0.62
C ALA A 29 -11.35 -38.12 -1.07
N GLN A 30 -11.13 -38.15 -2.39
CA GLN A 30 -9.77 -38.21 -2.92
C GLN A 30 -9.12 -36.82 -2.76
N PRO A 31 -8.00 -36.70 -2.03
CA PRO A 31 -7.17 -35.51 -2.08
C PRO A 31 -6.55 -35.45 -3.48
N GLY A 32 -6.61 -34.28 -4.11
CA GLY A 32 -5.92 -34.02 -5.36
C GLY A 32 -4.43 -34.29 -5.18
N GLU A 33 -3.96 -35.40 -5.73
CA GLU A 33 -2.55 -35.70 -5.86
C GLU A 33 -1.94 -34.63 -6.76
N GLY A 34 -1.28 -33.65 -6.13
CA GLY A 34 -0.32 -32.79 -6.79
C GLY A 34 0.74 -33.68 -7.41
N ARG A 35 0.54 -34.04 -8.68
CA ARG A 35 1.48 -34.83 -9.46
C ARG A 35 2.74 -33.97 -9.62
N LEU A 36 3.69 -34.16 -8.72
CA LEU A 36 5.04 -33.68 -8.89
C LEU A 36 5.50 -34.24 -10.23
N LEU A 37 5.57 -33.39 -11.26
CA LEU A 37 6.22 -33.74 -12.51
C LEU A 37 7.64 -34.11 -12.12
N ARG A 38 7.94 -35.41 -12.15
CA ARG A 38 9.29 -35.91 -11.92
C ARG A 38 10.14 -35.27 -13.00
N TYR A 39 10.97 -34.32 -12.60
CA TYR A 39 11.94 -33.71 -13.49
C TYR A 39 12.76 -34.83 -14.14
N SER A 40 12.55 -35.04 -15.44
CA SER A 40 13.20 -36.06 -16.26
C SER A 40 14.37 -35.49 -17.06
N GLY A 41 14.78 -34.26 -16.74
CA GLY A 41 15.95 -33.64 -17.34
C GLY A 41 17.26 -34.22 -16.78
N PRO A 42 18.40 -33.84 -17.38
CA PRO A 42 19.71 -34.23 -16.86
C PRO A 42 19.83 -33.85 -15.38
N PRO A 43 20.47 -34.70 -14.55
CA PRO A 43 20.64 -34.41 -13.13
C PRO A 43 21.23 -33.02 -12.95
N ALA A 44 20.76 -32.29 -11.93
CA ALA A 44 21.34 -31.01 -11.60
C ALA A 44 22.86 -31.18 -11.46
N PRO A 45 23.68 -30.30 -12.07
CA PRO A 45 25.12 -30.45 -12.01
C PRO A 45 25.56 -30.57 -10.56
N LEU A 46 26.48 -31.51 -10.28
CA LEU A 46 27.03 -31.79 -8.95
C LEU A 46 27.65 -30.54 -8.28
N PHE A 47 27.95 -29.54 -9.09
CA PHE A 47 28.34 -28.20 -8.71
C PHE A 47 27.60 -27.19 -9.60
N ALA A 48 26.34 -26.91 -9.28
CA ALA A 48 25.74 -25.66 -9.76
C ALA A 48 26.49 -24.52 -9.06
N PRO A 49 27.08 -23.55 -9.78
CA PRO A 49 27.58 -22.36 -9.11
C PRO A 49 26.43 -21.78 -8.29
N PRO A 50 26.68 -21.28 -7.06
CA PRO A 50 25.63 -20.60 -6.30
C PRO A 50 25.00 -19.58 -7.23
N ILE A 51 23.68 -19.67 -7.40
CA ILE A 51 22.93 -18.70 -8.21
C ILE A 51 23.35 -17.33 -7.66
N PRO A 52 23.92 -16.42 -8.48
CA PRO A 52 24.44 -15.18 -7.97
C PRO A 52 23.35 -14.51 -7.15
N GLU A 53 23.69 -14.18 -5.90
CA GLU A 53 22.75 -13.63 -4.94
C GLU A 53 22.17 -12.34 -5.54
N GLN A 54 20.90 -12.42 -5.97
CA GLN A 54 20.29 -11.30 -6.69
C GLN A 54 20.10 -10.15 -5.74
N ASP A 55 20.43 -8.93 -6.20
CA ASP A 55 20.17 -7.70 -5.44
C ASP A 55 18.70 -7.68 -4.97
N PRO A 56 18.45 -7.74 -3.64
CA PRO A 56 17.10 -7.76 -3.08
C PRO A 56 16.26 -6.57 -3.52
N VAL A 57 16.87 -5.39 -3.69
CA VAL A 57 16.17 -4.19 -4.12
C VAL A 57 15.69 -4.33 -5.57
N ALA A 58 16.56 -4.75 -6.48
CA ALA A 58 16.19 -5.00 -7.87
C ALA A 58 15.10 -6.07 -8.03
N VAL A 59 15.15 -7.15 -7.25
CA VAL A 59 14.08 -8.17 -7.24
C VAL A 59 12.78 -7.57 -6.72
N GLY A 60 12.86 -6.80 -5.63
CA GLY A 60 11.72 -6.08 -5.07
C GLY A 60 11.03 -5.17 -6.09
N HIS A 61 11.79 -4.42 -6.90
CA HIS A 61 11.24 -3.57 -7.95
C HIS A 61 10.46 -4.36 -9.02
N ARG A 62 10.99 -5.51 -9.45
CA ARG A 62 10.29 -6.39 -10.42
C ARG A 62 8.99 -6.94 -9.85
N LEU A 63 9.00 -7.36 -8.59
CA LEU A 63 7.81 -7.86 -7.89
C LEU A 63 6.76 -6.75 -7.70
N MET A 64 7.18 -5.52 -7.39
CA MET A 64 6.28 -4.37 -7.34
C MET A 64 5.61 -4.12 -8.70
N ALA A 65 6.35 -4.22 -9.80
CA ALA A 65 5.81 -4.07 -11.15
C ALA A 65 4.84 -5.20 -11.53
N ALA A 66 5.07 -6.41 -11.01
CA ALA A 66 4.17 -7.56 -11.17
C ALA A 66 2.93 -7.52 -10.26
N GLY A 67 2.83 -6.56 -9.32
CA GLY A 67 1.73 -6.48 -8.35
C GLY A 67 1.87 -7.42 -7.15
N GLU A 68 3.00 -8.11 -7.03
CA GLU A 68 3.30 -9.09 -5.98
C GLU A 68 3.85 -8.40 -4.72
N TYR A 69 3.02 -7.59 -4.07
CA TYR A 69 3.47 -6.64 -3.04
C TYR A 69 4.00 -7.31 -1.77
N GLU A 70 3.44 -8.42 -1.29
CA GLU A 70 3.97 -9.17 -0.15
C GLU A 70 5.33 -9.79 -0.44
N LEU A 71 5.53 -10.30 -1.67
CA LEU A 71 6.81 -10.83 -2.11
C LEU A 71 7.85 -9.70 -2.21
N ALA A 72 7.47 -8.57 -2.81
CA ALA A 72 8.33 -7.39 -2.89
C ALA A 72 8.76 -6.90 -1.50
N LEU A 73 7.82 -6.83 -0.56
CA LEU A 73 8.09 -6.43 0.83
C LEU A 73 9.16 -7.32 1.47
N ARG A 74 9.03 -8.65 1.33
CA ARG A 74 10.05 -9.58 1.85
C ARG A 74 11.43 -9.31 1.25
N ARG A 75 11.48 -8.98 -0.05
CA ARG A 75 12.75 -8.68 -0.69
C ARG A 75 13.38 -7.40 -0.17
N TYR A 76 12.61 -6.33 -0.03
CA TYR A 76 13.13 -5.09 0.56
C TYR A 76 13.52 -5.26 2.04
N GLU A 77 12.80 -6.06 2.83
CA GLU A 77 13.17 -6.35 4.22
C GLU A 77 14.51 -7.11 4.31
N GLU A 78 14.76 -8.05 3.40
CA GLU A 78 16.07 -8.70 3.30
C GLU A 78 17.18 -7.69 2.94
N ALA A 79 16.91 -6.73 2.04
CA ALA A 79 17.86 -5.64 1.76
C ALA A 79 18.19 -4.84 3.02
N LEU A 80 17.18 -4.54 3.86
CA LEU A 80 17.36 -3.80 5.10
C LEU A 80 18.05 -4.60 6.20
N VAL A 81 18.01 -5.94 6.17
CA VAL A 81 18.83 -6.78 7.05
C VAL A 81 20.31 -6.64 6.69
N ARG A 82 20.64 -6.54 5.40
CA ARG A 82 22.01 -6.36 4.92
C ARG A 82 22.52 -4.94 5.12
N ASP A 83 21.69 -3.96 4.80
CA ASP A 83 21.97 -2.54 4.95
C ASP A 83 20.73 -1.82 5.53
N PRO A 84 20.67 -1.63 6.86
CA PRO A 84 19.57 -0.92 7.52
C PRO A 84 19.41 0.55 7.09
N GLY A 85 20.42 1.14 6.43
CA GLY A 85 20.41 2.51 5.92
C GLY A 85 20.06 2.62 4.43
N SER A 86 19.77 1.50 3.75
CA SER A 86 19.48 1.51 2.32
C SER A 86 18.21 2.30 2.01
N VAL A 87 18.38 3.54 1.55
CA VAL A 87 17.29 4.45 1.17
C VAL A 87 16.36 3.84 0.12
N PRO A 88 16.86 3.21 -0.97
CA PRO A 88 16.00 2.53 -1.94
C PRO A 88 15.13 1.43 -1.29
N ALA A 89 15.70 0.64 -0.37
CA ALA A 89 14.95 -0.41 0.32
C ALA A 89 13.91 0.16 1.30
N LEU A 90 14.24 1.23 2.04
CA LEU A 90 13.28 1.92 2.92
C LEU A 90 12.09 2.46 2.11
N ILE A 91 12.35 3.11 0.97
CA ILE A 91 11.31 3.57 0.04
C ILE A 91 10.50 2.39 -0.51
N GLY A 92 11.17 1.28 -0.85
CA GLY A 92 10.55 0.05 -1.31
C GLY A 92 9.58 -0.54 -0.28
N VAL A 93 10.01 -0.72 0.98
CA VAL A 93 9.15 -1.16 2.10
C VAL A 93 7.97 -0.22 2.29
N GLY A 94 8.21 1.09 2.26
CA GLY A 94 7.17 2.11 2.36
C GLY A 94 6.11 1.96 1.27
N THR A 95 6.54 1.87 0.02
CA THR A 95 5.67 1.76 -1.15
C THR A 95 4.90 0.44 -1.18
N ALA A 96 5.54 -0.67 -0.83
CA ALA A 96 4.87 -1.97 -0.73
C ALA A 96 3.78 -1.94 0.36
N ASN A 97 4.08 -1.40 1.56
CA ASN A 97 3.08 -1.25 2.62
C ASN A 97 1.93 -0.33 2.22
N GLN A 98 2.19 0.74 1.46
CA GLN A 98 1.13 1.59 0.91
C GLN A 98 0.20 0.81 -0.01
N ARG A 99 0.74 -0.02 -0.93
CA ARG A 99 -0.05 -0.84 -1.85
C ARG A 99 -0.89 -1.89 -1.10
N LEU A 100 -0.39 -2.36 0.04
CA LEU A 100 -1.07 -3.29 0.94
C LEU A 100 -2.06 -2.61 1.92
N GLY A 101 -2.25 -1.29 1.82
CA GLY A 101 -3.14 -0.55 2.74
C GLY A 101 -2.57 -0.36 4.16
N ARG A 102 -1.32 -0.75 4.41
CA ARG A 102 -0.64 -0.64 5.72
C ARG A 102 -0.02 0.74 5.89
N LEU A 103 -0.85 1.78 5.83
CA LEU A 103 -0.42 3.17 5.66
C LEU A 103 0.49 3.68 6.79
N LYS A 104 0.19 3.38 8.07
CA LYS A 104 1.02 3.83 9.19
C LYS A 104 2.40 3.16 9.22
N ARG A 105 2.50 1.90 8.79
CA ARG A 105 3.79 1.23 8.60
C ARG A 105 4.55 1.86 7.43
N ALA A 106 3.87 2.15 6.32
CA ALA A 106 4.47 2.83 5.17
C ALA A 106 5.07 4.18 5.57
N GLU A 107 4.33 4.99 6.33
CA GLU A 107 4.77 6.29 6.81
C GLU A 107 6.08 6.19 7.61
N LYS A 108 6.17 5.26 8.57
CA LYS A 108 7.38 5.08 9.40
C LYS A 108 8.65 4.87 8.55
N PHE A 109 8.57 4.01 7.53
CA PHE A 109 9.73 3.72 6.68
C PHE A 109 10.06 4.89 5.74
N LEU A 110 9.05 5.60 5.23
CA LEU A 110 9.25 6.75 4.35
C LEU A 110 9.80 7.98 5.10
N VAL A 111 9.38 8.19 6.35
CA VAL A 111 9.98 9.21 7.23
C VAL A 111 11.47 8.93 7.41
N ARG A 112 11.83 7.69 7.77
CA ARG A 112 13.26 7.31 7.89
C ARG A 112 14.03 7.49 6.59
N ALA A 113 13.41 7.21 5.43
CA ALA A 113 14.06 7.40 4.14
C ALA A 113 14.40 8.87 3.86
N VAL A 114 13.47 9.79 4.16
CA VAL A 114 13.72 11.24 3.95
C VAL A 114 14.62 11.87 5.02
N GLU A 115 14.71 11.26 6.21
CA GLU A 115 15.70 11.64 7.23
C GLU A 115 17.12 11.28 6.78
N LEU A 116 17.30 10.11 6.14
CA LEU A 116 18.61 9.66 5.63
C LEU A 116 18.99 10.29 4.30
N ALA A 117 18.01 10.58 3.43
CA ALA A 117 18.21 11.27 2.15
C ALA A 117 17.19 12.41 2.00
N PRO A 118 17.47 13.59 2.58
CA PRO A 118 16.59 14.76 2.51
C PRO A 118 16.38 15.31 1.09
N ASP A 119 17.24 14.95 0.15
CA ASP A 119 17.20 15.30 -1.28
C ASP A 119 16.45 14.27 -2.15
N SER A 120 15.92 13.19 -1.55
CA SER A 120 15.20 12.15 -2.28
C SER A 120 13.81 12.62 -2.73
N VAL A 121 13.69 13.02 -4.00
CA VAL A 121 12.40 13.34 -4.65
C VAL A 121 11.38 12.22 -4.46
N ALA A 122 11.79 10.96 -4.67
CA ALA A 122 10.92 9.79 -4.56
C ALA A 122 10.46 9.55 -3.11
N GLY A 123 11.35 9.72 -2.12
CA GLY A 123 11.02 9.59 -0.71
C GLY A 123 9.94 10.59 -0.28
N TRP A 124 10.13 11.87 -0.61
CA TRP A 124 9.18 12.93 -0.30
C TRP A 124 7.83 12.75 -1.00
N ASN A 125 7.84 12.41 -2.29
CA ASN A 125 6.59 12.18 -3.01
C ASN A 125 5.81 10.99 -2.43
N ASN A 126 6.48 9.87 -2.14
CA ASN A 126 5.81 8.70 -1.58
C ASN A 126 5.30 8.96 -0.15
N LEU A 127 6.04 9.71 0.67
CA LEU A 127 5.58 10.14 1.99
C LEU A 127 4.31 11.01 1.88
N GLY A 128 4.29 11.95 0.94
CA GLY A 128 3.12 12.76 0.65
C GLY A 128 1.90 11.93 0.27
N VAL A 129 2.07 10.92 -0.60
CA VAL A 129 0.97 10.02 -1.00
C VAL A 129 0.41 9.25 0.19
N VAL A 130 1.28 8.73 1.06
CA VAL A 130 0.85 8.00 2.26
C VAL A 130 0.10 8.91 3.23
N ARG A 131 0.62 10.10 3.53
CA ARG A 131 -0.04 11.08 4.40
C ARG A 131 -1.37 11.57 3.85
N TYR A 132 -1.46 11.75 2.53
CA TYR A 132 -2.72 12.10 1.88
C TYR A 132 -3.77 11.00 2.08
N LYS A 133 -3.39 9.72 1.90
CA LYS A 133 -4.28 8.57 2.14
C LYS A 133 -4.67 8.41 3.62
N LEU A 134 -3.85 8.91 4.54
CA LEU A 134 -4.15 8.99 5.97
C LEU A 134 -5.07 10.17 6.34
N GLY A 135 -5.39 11.07 5.41
CA GLY A 135 -6.17 12.27 5.67
C GLY A 135 -5.36 13.45 6.23
N GLU A 136 -4.03 13.31 6.32
CA GLU A 136 -3.11 14.31 6.87
C GLU A 136 -2.72 15.32 5.78
N TYR A 137 -3.71 16.02 5.22
CA TYR A 137 -3.55 16.79 3.98
C TYR A 137 -2.52 17.92 4.08
N LYS A 138 -2.41 18.61 5.23
CA LYS A 138 -1.37 19.62 5.48
C LYS A 138 0.04 19.03 5.38
N ALA A 139 0.26 17.89 6.02
CA ALA A 139 1.55 17.21 6.02
C ALA A 139 1.88 16.59 4.65
N ALA A 140 0.85 16.13 3.92
CA ALA A 140 0.99 15.69 2.54
C ALA A 140 1.38 16.84 1.60
N HIS A 141 0.71 17.98 1.70
CA HIS A 141 1.02 19.20 0.94
C HIS A 141 2.47 19.64 1.16
N ALA A 142 2.93 19.67 2.41
CA ALA A 142 4.32 19.99 2.74
C ALA A 142 5.31 19.02 2.08
N ALA A 143 5.06 17.71 2.14
CA ALA A 143 5.93 16.70 1.53
C ALA A 143 5.96 16.81 -0.01
N PHE A 144 4.80 16.99 -0.66
CA PHE A 144 4.74 17.19 -2.11
C PHE A 144 5.43 18.48 -2.55
N ARG A 145 5.32 19.55 -1.76
CA ARG A 145 6.01 20.82 -2.04
C ARG A 145 7.52 20.63 -2.03
N THR A 146 8.05 19.89 -1.05
CA THR A 146 9.47 19.54 -1.00
C THR A 146 9.88 18.70 -2.20
N ALA A 147 9.12 17.65 -2.54
CA ALA A 147 9.40 16.82 -3.72
C ALA A 147 9.42 17.65 -5.03
N PHE A 148 8.45 18.56 -5.18
CA PHE A 148 8.32 19.43 -6.36
C PHE A 148 9.51 20.39 -6.49
N ALA A 149 9.95 20.98 -5.37
CA ALA A 149 11.11 21.86 -5.34
C ALA A 149 12.40 21.11 -5.70
N LEU A 150 12.61 19.91 -5.15
CA LEU A 150 13.78 19.08 -5.44
C LEU A 150 13.84 18.61 -6.90
N ASP A 151 12.67 18.35 -7.53
CA ASP A 151 12.58 18.05 -8.96
C ASP A 151 12.56 19.30 -9.86
N GLY A 152 12.80 20.50 -9.31
CA GLY A 152 12.80 21.74 -10.10
C GLY A 152 11.47 22.03 -10.80
N GLY A 153 10.36 21.52 -10.27
CA GLY A 153 9.00 21.75 -10.75
C GLY A 153 8.60 21.04 -12.06
N ARG A 154 9.39 20.05 -12.52
CA ARG A 154 9.21 19.43 -13.83
C ARG A 154 8.15 18.32 -13.85
N SER A 155 8.06 17.51 -12.80
CA SER A 155 7.14 16.37 -12.76
C SER A 155 5.66 16.77 -12.66
N GLU A 156 4.90 16.43 -13.70
CA GLU A 156 3.44 16.58 -13.74
C GLU A 156 2.75 15.83 -12.61
N SER A 157 3.19 14.60 -12.32
CA SER A 157 2.57 13.78 -11.29
C SER A 157 2.74 14.37 -9.90
N ILE A 158 3.90 14.97 -9.61
CA ILE A 158 4.15 15.64 -8.33
C ILE A 158 3.33 16.94 -8.24
N ARG A 159 3.22 17.70 -9.34
CA ARG A 159 2.36 18.91 -9.38
C ARG A 159 0.90 18.56 -9.09
N ARG A 160 0.38 17.52 -9.76
CA ARG A 160 -0.97 17.01 -9.55
C ARG A 160 -1.22 16.59 -8.09
N ASN A 161 -0.26 15.89 -7.49
CA ASN A 161 -0.32 15.50 -6.08
C ASN A 161 -0.34 16.72 -5.14
N LEU A 162 0.49 17.72 -5.41
CA LEU A 162 0.56 18.97 -4.65
C LEU A 162 -0.78 19.72 -4.70
N GLU A 163 -1.34 19.89 -5.90
CA GLU A 163 -2.64 20.53 -6.11
C GLU A 163 -3.75 19.80 -5.36
N LEU A 164 -3.81 18.47 -5.47
CA LEU A 164 -4.82 17.65 -4.81
C LEU A 164 -4.75 17.78 -3.28
N ALA A 165 -3.53 17.77 -2.72
CA ALA A 165 -3.33 17.98 -1.30
C ALA A 165 -3.71 19.40 -0.86
N ARG A 166 -3.46 20.42 -1.70
CA ARG A 166 -3.87 21.81 -1.43
C ARG A 166 -5.40 21.96 -1.35
N PHE A 167 -6.15 21.34 -2.26
CA PHE A 167 -7.62 21.41 -2.22
C PHE A 167 -8.24 20.74 -0.99
N ARG A 168 -7.62 19.65 -0.52
CA ARG A 168 -8.12 18.90 0.65
C ARG A 168 -7.57 19.39 1.98
N SER A 169 -6.47 20.12 1.95
CA SER A 169 -5.97 20.86 3.10
C SER A 169 -6.75 22.16 3.17
N PRO A 170 -7.65 22.36 4.15
CA PRO A 170 -8.11 23.69 4.48
C PRO A 170 -6.91 24.44 5.10
N GLU A 171 -5.92 24.80 4.29
CA GLU A 171 -5.47 26.18 4.36
C GLU A 171 -6.68 26.95 3.81
N THR A 172 -7.58 27.31 4.72
CA THR A 172 -8.31 28.55 4.54
C THR A 172 -7.25 29.54 4.13
N VAL A 173 -7.34 30.08 2.90
CA VAL A 173 -6.76 31.41 2.67
C VAL A 173 -7.25 32.19 3.86
N ASP A 174 -6.32 32.58 4.73
CA ASP A 174 -6.63 33.36 5.91
C ASP A 174 -7.01 34.73 5.36
N ILE A 175 -8.25 34.82 4.88
CA ILE A 175 -8.84 35.98 4.26
C ILE A 175 -8.85 37.12 5.26
N ASP A 176 -8.89 36.82 6.55
CA ASP A 176 -8.77 37.81 7.62
C ASP A 176 -7.34 38.36 7.70
N ARG A 177 -6.30 37.51 7.61
CA ARG A 177 -4.91 37.97 7.50
C ARG A 177 -4.66 38.76 6.21
N VAL A 178 -5.11 38.24 5.07
CA VAL A 178 -4.95 38.94 3.77
C VAL A 178 -5.73 40.27 3.79
N ALA A 179 -6.96 40.30 4.29
CA ALA A 179 -7.72 41.54 4.45
C ALA A 179 -7.10 42.47 5.50
N SER A 180 -6.36 41.97 6.49
CA SER A 180 -5.64 42.82 7.44
C SER A 180 -4.40 43.50 6.82
N GLU A 181 -3.82 42.90 5.77
CA GLU A 181 -2.67 43.45 5.03
C GLU A 181 -3.08 44.52 4.01
N PHE A 182 -4.34 44.52 3.57
CA PHE A 182 -4.83 45.43 2.52
C PHE A 182 -6.04 46.24 2.94
N GLU A 183 -6.05 47.53 2.60
CA GLU A 183 -7.18 48.42 2.83
C GLU A 183 -7.91 48.76 1.53
N LEU A 184 -9.24 48.79 1.59
CA LEU A 184 -10.09 49.26 0.49
C LEU A 184 -10.33 50.75 0.63
N VAL A 185 -9.66 51.54 -0.22
CA VAL A 185 -9.82 53.00 -0.27
C VAL A 185 -10.80 53.37 -1.38
N ARG A 186 -11.92 54.01 -1.00
CA ARG A 186 -12.90 54.51 -1.96
C ARG A 186 -12.38 55.76 -2.67
N ARG A 187 -12.41 55.77 -3.99
CA ARG A 187 -12.17 56.95 -4.81
C ARG A 187 -13.49 57.69 -5.05
N GLY A 188 -13.40 59.01 -5.23
CA GLY A 188 -14.56 59.91 -5.36
C GLY A 188 -15.48 59.61 -6.55
N ASP A 189 -15.02 58.79 -7.49
CA ASP A 189 -15.75 58.31 -8.67
C ASP A 189 -16.49 56.98 -8.45
N GLY A 190 -16.46 56.43 -7.23
CA GLY A 190 -17.10 55.15 -6.89
C GLY A 190 -16.23 53.93 -7.17
N THR A 191 -14.98 54.10 -7.59
CA THR A 191 -14.01 53.00 -7.70
C THR A 191 -13.32 52.74 -6.36
N TYR A 192 -12.76 51.55 -6.17
CA TYR A 192 -12.02 51.17 -4.96
C TYR A 192 -10.61 50.76 -5.33
N LEU A 193 -9.64 51.20 -4.54
CA LEU A 193 -8.26 50.72 -4.62
C LEU A 193 -7.96 49.80 -3.44
N LEU A 194 -7.27 48.70 -3.74
CA LEU A 194 -6.67 47.85 -2.74
C LEU A 194 -5.25 48.36 -2.47
N VAL A 195 -5.00 48.88 -1.27
CA VAL A 195 -3.71 49.47 -0.87
C VAL A 195 -3.07 48.60 0.20
N ASP A 196 -1.81 48.23 0.01
CA ASP A 196 -1.05 47.54 1.07
C ASP A 196 -0.87 48.50 2.25
N ARG A 197 -1.37 48.10 3.43
CA ARG A 197 -1.28 48.91 4.65
C ARG A 197 0.15 49.17 5.08
N LYS A 198 1.11 48.32 4.72
CA LYS A 198 2.54 48.54 4.99
C LYS A 198 3.17 49.54 4.03
N ALA A 199 2.56 49.79 2.89
CA ALA A 199 3.02 50.74 1.88
C ALA A 199 2.20 52.04 1.85
N ALA A 200 1.14 52.13 2.66
CA ALA A 200 0.34 53.34 2.78
C ALA A 200 1.17 54.44 3.47
N PRO A 201 1.34 55.63 2.85
CA PRO A 201 1.97 56.74 3.54
C PRO A 201 1.09 57.11 4.74
N GLU A 202 1.71 57.31 5.91
CA GLU A 202 1.01 57.84 7.09
C GLU A 202 0.28 59.13 6.66
N THR A 203 -1.04 59.13 6.76
CA THR A 203 -1.84 60.31 6.47
C THR A 203 -1.40 61.41 7.44
N PRO A 204 -0.99 62.60 6.96
CA PRO A 204 -0.66 63.70 7.85
C PRO A 204 -1.89 64.03 8.71
N PRO A 205 -1.69 64.51 9.96
CA PRO A 205 -2.80 64.91 10.80
C PRO A 205 -3.64 65.96 10.07
N GLU A 206 -4.96 65.80 10.13
CA GLU A 206 -5.90 66.82 9.67
C GLU A 206 -5.73 68.06 10.58
N ASP A 207 -5.06 69.10 10.06
CA ASP A 207 -5.12 70.44 10.65
C ASP A 207 -6.50 71.04 10.35
N GLY A 208 -7.32 71.21 11.40
CA GLY A 208 -8.61 71.92 11.33
C GLY A 208 -9.50 71.73 12.54
#